data_AF-K1Q0W0-F1
#
_entry.id   AF-K1Q0W0-F1
#
_cell.length_a   1.000
_cell.length_b   1.000
_cell.length_c   1.000
_cell.angle_alpha   90.00
_cell.angle_beta   90.00
_cell.angle_gamma   90.00
#
_symmetry.space_group_name_H-M   'P 1'
#
loop_
_entity.id
_entity.type
_entity.pdbx_description
1 polymer ?
#
loop_
_entity_poly.entity_id
_entity_poly.type
_entity_poly.pdbx_seq_one_letter_code
_entity_poly.pdbx_strand_id
1 'polypeptide(L)'
;MHGLQMYYELTPVSSCGERQALVEFAAWLNKFSSPLIVAHNAQFDARILVSCFSRHGLIDLVKNVVGFSDTVKLFKKVYPDQQSYKLQDLSKSFAPDFESSNAHNAEHDVSMLKNLVTNKPNMEESLRDAVFSTEYVIANNEKLSNKNRNIGSFTDLITSNILTKSQSSTLAAHGLQSNHLKFALQRGGREGLLTILKGKLKSFNSVIDKAIAFYNV
;
A
#
# COMPACT_ATOMS: atom_id res chain seq x y z
N MET A 1 12.14 -11.52 28.60
CA MET A 1 10.87 -11.68 27.85
C MET A 1 10.93 -13.00 27.12
N HIS A 2 10.16 -14.01 27.54
CA HIS A 2 9.99 -15.23 26.74
C HIS A 2 9.14 -14.88 25.53
N GLY A 3 9.71 -14.95 24.33
CA GLY A 3 8.92 -14.84 23.10
C GLY A 3 7.88 -15.96 23.06
N LEU A 4 6.69 -15.66 22.53
CA LEU A 4 5.67 -16.68 22.28
C LEU A 4 6.24 -17.69 21.26
N GLN A 5 6.17 -18.98 21.58
CA GLN A 5 6.56 -20.05 20.65
C GLN A 5 5.59 -20.06 19.45
N MET A 6 6.12 -19.86 18.25
CA MET A 6 5.34 -19.96 17.02
C MET A 6 5.26 -21.42 16.55
N TYR A 7 4.17 -21.77 15.87
CA TYR A 7 3.94 -23.10 15.31
C TYR A 7 3.51 -22.99 13.84
N TYR A 8 4.01 -23.89 13.00
CA TYR A 8 3.54 -24.12 11.63
C TYR A 8 3.08 -25.58 11.54
N GLU A 9 1.82 -25.81 11.17
CA GLU A 9 1.23 -27.17 11.13
C GLU A 9 1.48 -27.97 12.42
N LEU A 10 1.28 -27.32 13.58
CA LEU A 10 1.51 -27.87 14.92
C LEU A 10 2.99 -28.18 15.25
N THR A 11 3.92 -27.86 14.35
CA THR A 11 5.36 -28.00 14.57
C THR A 11 5.93 -26.68 15.08
N PRO A 12 6.66 -26.66 16.22
CA PRO A 12 7.29 -25.44 16.69
C PRO A 12 8.35 -24.95 15.70
N VAL A 13 8.32 -23.66 15.39
CA VAL A 13 9.29 -23.03 14.48
C VAL A 13 10.12 -21.99 15.23
N SER A 14 11.36 -21.80 14.77
CA SER A 14 12.19 -20.70 15.26
C SER A 14 11.54 -19.37 14.86
N SER A 15 11.49 -18.42 15.80
CA SER A 15 10.89 -17.12 15.58
C SER A 15 11.57 -16.04 16.41
N CYS A 16 11.55 -14.81 15.93
CA CYS A 16 12.02 -13.64 16.66
C CYS A 16 10.92 -12.56 16.70
N GLY A 17 11.14 -11.48 17.46
CA GLY A 17 10.18 -10.38 17.52
C GLY A 17 10.13 -9.59 16.20
N GLU A 18 8.96 -9.04 15.84
CA GLU A 18 8.75 -8.30 14.58
C GLU A 18 9.82 -7.20 14.36
N ARG A 19 10.15 -6.43 15.41
CA ARG A 19 11.20 -5.40 15.33
C ARG A 19 12.58 -5.98 14.99
N GLN A 20 12.94 -7.12 15.58
CA GLN A 20 14.21 -7.79 15.30
C GLN A 20 14.25 -8.29 13.86
N ALA A 21 13.18 -8.97 13.42
CA ALA A 21 13.03 -9.43 12.03
C ALA A 21 13.19 -8.28 11.02
N LEU A 22 12.58 -7.12 11.27
CA LEU A 22 12.68 -5.94 10.40
C LEU A 22 14.11 -5.39 10.33
N VAL A 23 14.82 -5.35 11.46
CA VAL A 23 16.22 -4.88 11.51
C VAL A 23 17.14 -5.84 10.75
N GLU A 24 17.00 -7.14 10.97
CA GLU A 24 17.77 -8.17 10.27
C GLU A 24 17.48 -8.17 8.77
N PHE A 25 16.22 -8.03 8.38
CA PHE A 25 15.81 -7.93 6.98
C PHE A 25 16.36 -6.67 6.31
N ALA A 26 16.32 -5.51 6.97
CA ALA A 26 16.93 -4.30 6.46
C ALA A 26 18.45 -4.41 6.33
N ALA A 27 19.12 -5.05 7.30
CA ALA A 27 20.56 -5.32 7.23
C ALA A 27 20.90 -6.22 6.03
N TRP A 28 20.05 -7.21 5.74
CA TRP A 28 20.18 -8.03 4.53
C TRP A 28 19.95 -7.22 3.24
N LEU A 29 18.91 -6.38 3.17
CA LEU A 29 18.64 -5.51 2.02
C LEU A 29 19.80 -4.55 1.73
N ASN A 30 20.43 -4.00 2.77
CA ASN A 30 21.56 -3.07 2.63
C ASN A 30 22.85 -3.72 2.10
N LYS A 31 22.88 -5.05 1.91
CA LYS A 31 23.98 -5.71 1.19
C LYS A 31 23.91 -5.46 -0.32
N PHE A 32 22.78 -5.00 -0.82
CA PHE A 32 22.56 -4.71 -2.24
C PHE A 32 22.58 -3.19 -2.47
N SER A 33 23.20 -2.76 -3.56
CA SER A 33 23.08 -1.37 -4.02
C SER A 33 21.70 -1.15 -4.62
N SER A 34 20.87 -0.33 -3.98
CA SER A 34 19.57 0.10 -4.53
C SER A 34 18.63 -1.08 -4.89
N PRO A 35 18.29 -1.97 -3.93
CA PRO A 35 17.50 -3.18 -4.21
C PRO A 35 16.10 -2.89 -4.72
N LEU A 36 15.66 -3.66 -5.71
CA LEU A 36 14.27 -3.77 -6.17
C LEU A 36 13.65 -5.04 -5.60
N ILE A 37 12.55 -4.92 -4.86
CA ILE A 37 11.85 -6.08 -4.30
C ILE A 37 10.81 -6.58 -5.30
N VAL A 38 10.91 -7.84 -5.71
CA VAL A 38 9.97 -8.45 -6.67
C VAL A 38 9.00 -9.34 -5.90
N ALA A 39 7.69 -9.14 -6.11
CA ALA A 39 6.66 -9.96 -5.49
C ALA A 39 5.46 -10.15 -6.44
N HIS A 40 4.69 -11.20 -6.18
CA HIS A 40 3.44 -11.47 -6.88
C HIS A 40 2.29 -10.79 -6.14
N ASN A 41 1.63 -9.82 -6.77
CA ASN A 41 0.72 -8.88 -6.10
C ASN A 41 1.46 -7.96 -5.10
N ALA A 42 2.62 -7.47 -5.51
CA ALA A 42 3.56 -6.71 -4.66
C ALA A 42 2.94 -5.50 -3.95
N GLN A 43 1.85 -4.92 -4.46
CA GLN A 43 1.16 -3.82 -3.79
C GLN A 43 0.66 -4.20 -2.40
N PHE A 44 0.26 -5.45 -2.19
CA PHE A 44 -0.20 -5.95 -0.90
C PHE A 44 0.98 -6.06 0.08
N ASP A 45 2.04 -6.78 -0.31
CA ASP A 45 3.21 -7.01 0.54
C ASP A 45 3.95 -5.72 0.87
N ALA A 46 4.15 -4.83 -0.12
CA ALA A 46 4.82 -3.56 0.07
C ALA A 46 4.09 -2.68 1.10
N ARG A 47 2.76 -2.64 1.05
CA ARG A 47 1.95 -1.88 2.02
C ARG A 47 2.14 -2.41 3.43
N ILE A 48 2.13 -3.73 3.61
CA ILE A 48 2.31 -4.37 4.92
C ILE A 48 3.73 -4.11 5.43
N LEU A 49 4.75 -4.41 4.62
CA LEU A 49 6.16 -4.26 4.97
C LEU A 49 6.47 -2.82 5.40
N VAL A 50 6.14 -1.82 4.57
CA VAL A 50 6.39 -0.41 4.88
C VAL A 50 5.60 0.05 6.11
N SER A 51 4.38 -0.47 6.31
CA SER A 51 3.60 -0.21 7.52
C SER A 51 4.29 -0.76 8.77
N CYS A 52 4.82 -2.00 8.72
CA CYS A 52 5.59 -2.58 9.82
C CYS A 52 6.81 -1.73 10.17
N PHE A 53 7.60 -1.33 9.17
CA PHE A 53 8.73 -0.42 9.39
C PHE A 53 8.32 0.92 10.02
N SER A 54 7.24 1.52 9.53
CA SER A 54 6.72 2.79 10.07
C SER A 54 6.28 2.66 11.53
N ARG A 55 5.52 1.60 11.88
CA ARG A 55 5.05 1.36 13.26
C ARG A 55 6.19 1.20 14.27
N HIS A 56 7.33 0.66 13.84
CA HIS A 56 8.51 0.47 14.69
C HIS A 56 9.49 1.66 14.67
N GLY A 57 9.17 2.74 13.96
CA GLY A 57 10.07 3.90 13.81
C GLY A 57 11.33 3.57 12.99
N LEU A 58 11.26 2.59 12.09
CA LEU A 58 12.38 2.07 11.30
C LEU A 58 12.26 2.44 9.81
N ILE A 59 11.43 3.42 9.46
CA ILE A 59 11.15 3.77 8.06
C ILE A 59 12.39 4.17 7.26
N ASP A 60 13.40 4.73 7.92
CA ASP A 60 14.66 5.11 7.28
C ASP A 60 15.46 3.90 6.78
N LEU A 61 15.28 2.74 7.40
CA LEU A 61 16.00 1.51 7.03
C LEU A 61 15.53 0.91 5.68
N VAL A 62 14.35 1.30 5.21
CA VAL A 62 13.75 0.81 3.95
C VAL A 62 13.90 1.82 2.80
N LYS A 63 14.37 3.05 3.08
CA LYS A 63 14.54 4.09 2.04
C LYS A 63 15.55 3.74 0.94
N ASN A 64 16.47 2.81 1.20
CA ASN A 64 17.45 2.37 0.20
C ASN A 64 16.83 1.42 -0.86
N VAL A 65 15.64 0.87 -0.59
CA VAL A 65 14.87 0.08 -1.56
C VAL A 65 14.32 1.02 -2.62
N VAL A 66 14.70 0.85 -3.88
CA VAL A 66 14.24 1.73 -4.98
C VAL A 66 12.75 1.59 -5.24
N GLY A 67 12.19 0.42 -4.93
CA GLY A 67 10.77 0.17 -5.05
C GLY A 67 10.45 -1.31 -5.08
N PHE A 68 9.27 -1.59 -5.60
CA PHE A 68 8.68 -2.91 -5.67
C PHE A 68 8.18 -3.17 -7.09
N SER A 69 8.40 -4.37 -7.60
CA SER A 69 7.89 -4.81 -8.91
C SER A 69 6.76 -5.82 -8.72
N ASP A 70 5.59 -5.51 -9.31
CA ASP A 70 4.41 -6.37 -9.26
C ASP A 70 4.33 -7.31 -10.46
N THR A 71 4.69 -8.57 -10.22
CA THR A 71 4.72 -9.57 -11.28
C THR A 71 3.36 -9.95 -11.85
N VAL A 72 2.24 -9.60 -11.20
CA VAL A 72 0.91 -9.82 -11.80
C VAL A 72 0.76 -8.99 -13.08
N LYS A 73 1.23 -7.74 -13.07
CA LYS A 73 1.19 -6.87 -14.25
C LYS A 73 2.11 -7.40 -15.35
N LEU A 74 3.29 -7.87 -14.95
CA LEU A 74 4.25 -8.49 -15.84
C LEU A 74 3.67 -9.73 -16.52
N PHE A 75 3.13 -10.66 -15.76
CA PHE A 75 2.58 -11.90 -16.29
C PHE A 75 1.37 -11.67 -17.18
N LYS A 76 0.53 -10.65 -16.93
CA LYS A 76 -0.54 -10.24 -17.86
C LYS A 76 -0.03 -9.78 -19.23
N LYS A 77 1.17 -9.21 -19.29
CA LYS A 77 1.82 -8.78 -20.54
C LYS A 77 2.49 -9.96 -21.25
N VAL A 78 3.17 -10.82 -20.48
CA VAL A 78 4.00 -11.93 -21.03
C VAL A 78 3.16 -13.15 -21.40
N TYR A 79 2.11 -13.41 -20.64
CA TYR A 79 1.17 -14.51 -20.84
C TYR A 79 -0.23 -13.90 -20.96
N PRO A 80 -0.57 -13.27 -22.10
CA PRO A 80 -1.94 -12.82 -22.28
C PRO A 80 -2.92 -14.00 -22.20
N ASP A 81 -4.19 -13.69 -21.94
CA ASP A 81 -5.31 -14.63 -22.03
C ASP A 81 -5.30 -15.82 -21.05
N GLN A 82 -4.56 -15.72 -19.94
CA GLN A 82 -4.69 -16.70 -18.86
C GLN A 82 -6.04 -16.55 -18.13
N GLN A 83 -6.66 -17.68 -17.82
CA GLN A 83 -7.90 -17.75 -17.04
C GLN A 83 -7.71 -17.22 -15.61
N SER A 84 -6.50 -17.36 -15.08
CA SER A 84 -6.12 -16.88 -13.76
C SER A 84 -4.66 -16.46 -13.78
N TYR A 85 -4.36 -15.41 -13.01
CA TYR A 85 -2.99 -14.92 -12.79
C TYR A 85 -2.57 -15.12 -11.34
N LYS A 86 -3.20 -16.03 -10.60
CA LYS A 86 -2.67 -16.44 -9.29
C LYS A 86 -1.35 -17.18 -9.50
N LEU A 87 -0.40 -16.99 -8.59
CA LEU A 87 0.93 -17.59 -8.69
C LEU A 87 0.87 -19.11 -8.91
N GLN A 88 0.01 -19.82 -8.16
CA GLN A 88 -0.17 -21.26 -8.28
C GLN A 88 -0.68 -21.70 -9.66
N ASP A 89 -1.61 -20.93 -10.24
CA ASP A 89 -2.18 -21.26 -11.55
C ASP A 89 -1.13 -21.03 -12.65
N LEU A 90 -0.38 -19.92 -12.56
CA LEU A 90 0.74 -19.64 -13.46
C LEU A 90 1.84 -20.70 -13.34
N SER A 91 2.16 -21.16 -12.12
CA SER A 91 3.13 -22.24 -11.90
C SER A 91 2.68 -23.53 -12.56
N LYS A 92 1.41 -23.93 -12.40
CA LYS A 92 0.89 -25.15 -13.06
C LYS A 92 1.00 -25.07 -14.59
N SER A 93 0.77 -23.90 -15.17
CA SER A 93 0.82 -23.70 -16.61
C SER A 93 2.24 -23.57 -17.18
N PHE A 94 3.17 -22.97 -16.45
CA PHE A 94 4.47 -22.54 -16.99
C PHE A 94 5.69 -23.10 -16.25
N ALA A 95 5.48 -23.79 -15.13
CA ALA A 95 6.49 -24.50 -14.35
C ALA A 95 5.90 -25.81 -13.79
N PRO A 96 5.43 -26.75 -14.65
CA PRO A 96 4.72 -27.95 -14.22
C PRO A 96 5.60 -28.90 -13.38
N ASP A 97 6.92 -28.82 -13.53
CA ASP A 97 7.89 -29.59 -12.76
C ASP A 97 8.15 -29.00 -11.36
N PHE A 98 7.63 -27.80 -11.06
CA PHE A 98 7.74 -27.18 -9.74
C PHE A 98 6.62 -27.70 -8.83
N GLU A 99 7.01 -28.40 -7.77
CA GLU A 99 6.06 -28.96 -6.81
C GLU A 99 5.21 -27.85 -6.17
N SER A 100 3.88 -28.02 -6.12
CA SER A 100 2.97 -27.02 -5.55
C SER A 100 2.39 -27.41 -4.18
N SER A 101 2.88 -28.52 -3.61
CA SER A 101 2.38 -29.16 -2.39
C SER A 101 2.58 -28.33 -1.12
N ASN A 102 3.45 -27.31 -1.15
CA ASN A 102 3.74 -26.44 0.00
C ASN A 102 3.39 -24.96 -0.25
N ALA A 103 2.37 -24.71 -1.07
CA ALA A 103 1.86 -23.36 -1.26
C ALA A 103 1.34 -22.79 0.08
N HIS A 104 1.47 -21.47 0.28
CA HIS A 104 1.25 -20.75 1.55
C HIS A 104 2.44 -20.74 2.52
N ASN A 105 3.55 -21.40 2.18
CA ASN A 105 4.85 -21.09 2.76
C ASN A 105 5.51 -19.94 1.96
N ALA A 106 5.89 -18.86 2.64
CA ALA A 106 6.44 -17.66 1.98
C ALA A 106 7.74 -17.94 1.20
N GLU A 107 8.62 -18.82 1.69
CA GLU A 107 9.85 -19.21 1.00
C GLU A 107 9.55 -20.02 -0.27
N HIS A 108 8.54 -20.89 -0.19
CA HIS A 108 8.06 -21.66 -1.33
C HIS A 108 7.45 -20.75 -2.41
N ASP A 109 6.60 -19.80 -2.03
CA ASP A 109 6.00 -18.83 -2.96
C ASP A 109 7.08 -17.96 -3.62
N VAL A 110 8.12 -17.54 -2.89
CA VAL A 110 9.27 -16.81 -3.47
C VAL A 110 10.05 -17.69 -4.43
N SER A 111 10.25 -18.97 -4.11
CA SER A 111 10.96 -19.93 -4.98
C SER A 111 10.20 -20.21 -6.28
N MET A 112 8.88 -20.38 -6.18
CA MET A 112 7.97 -20.52 -7.33
C MET A 112 8.01 -19.27 -8.21
N LEU A 113 7.93 -18.09 -7.61
CA LEU A 113 8.03 -16.82 -8.33
C LEU A 113 9.38 -16.67 -9.02
N LYS A 114 10.48 -16.99 -8.34
CA LYS A 114 11.83 -16.95 -8.90
C LYS A 114 11.91 -17.84 -10.14
N ASN A 115 11.43 -19.08 -10.05
CA ASN A 115 11.43 -20.01 -11.17
C ASN A 115 10.67 -19.45 -12.39
N LEU A 116 9.45 -18.94 -12.18
CA LEU A 116 8.65 -18.33 -13.25
C LEU A 116 9.33 -17.11 -13.91
N VAL A 117 10.01 -16.28 -13.11
CA VAL A 117 10.73 -15.10 -13.61
C VAL A 117 12.00 -15.49 -14.36
N THR A 118 12.77 -16.48 -13.89
CA THR A 118 14.05 -16.84 -14.48
C THR A 118 13.93 -17.71 -15.74
N ASN A 119 12.82 -18.43 -15.90
CA ASN A 119 12.64 -19.36 -17.03
C ASN A 119 12.30 -18.67 -18.36
N LYS A 120 12.09 -17.35 -18.37
CA LYS A 120 11.78 -16.59 -19.60
C LYS A 120 12.87 -15.57 -19.92
N PRO A 121 13.30 -15.47 -21.18
CA PRO A 121 14.20 -14.40 -21.61
C PRO A 121 13.51 -13.04 -21.47
N ASN A 122 14.31 -12.00 -21.17
CA ASN A 122 13.90 -10.58 -21.08
C ASN A 122 12.90 -10.23 -19.96
N MET A 123 12.77 -11.10 -18.95
CA MET A 123 11.93 -10.81 -17.79
C MET A 123 12.50 -9.68 -16.93
N GLU A 124 13.81 -9.53 -16.83
CA GLU A 124 14.46 -8.47 -16.05
C GLU A 124 14.13 -7.06 -16.55
N GLU A 125 14.09 -6.86 -17.87
CA GLU A 125 13.69 -5.59 -18.47
C GLU A 125 12.21 -5.31 -18.17
N SER A 126 11.37 -6.33 -18.36
CA SER A 126 9.92 -6.22 -18.14
C SER A 126 9.55 -6.03 -16.66
N LEU A 127 10.40 -6.47 -15.72
CA LEU A 127 10.23 -6.20 -14.29
C LEU A 127 10.31 -4.71 -13.97
N ARG A 128 11.09 -3.92 -14.74
CA ARG A 128 11.23 -2.47 -14.55
C ARG A 128 9.94 -1.72 -14.93
N ASP A 129 9.19 -2.22 -15.91
CA ASP A 129 7.91 -1.64 -16.34
C ASP A 129 6.81 -1.74 -15.27
N ALA A 130 6.94 -2.68 -14.34
CA ALA A 130 5.95 -2.97 -13.30
C ALA A 130 6.30 -2.37 -11.93
N VAL A 131 7.26 -1.44 -11.88
CA VAL A 131 7.78 -0.88 -10.63
C VAL A 131 6.90 0.25 -10.08
N PHE A 132 6.79 0.30 -8.76
CA PHE A 132 6.33 1.47 -8.01
C PHE A 132 7.32 1.76 -6.86
N SER A 133 7.58 3.04 -6.60
CA SER A 133 8.65 3.44 -5.68
C SER A 133 8.28 3.25 -4.20
N THR A 134 9.30 3.17 -3.35
CA THR A 134 9.10 3.12 -1.89
C THR A 134 8.40 4.37 -1.37
N GLU A 135 8.73 5.56 -1.90
CA GLU A 135 8.08 6.83 -1.56
C GLU A 135 6.59 6.79 -1.88
N TYR A 136 6.21 6.20 -3.02
CA TYR A 136 4.81 6.02 -3.37
C TYR A 136 4.08 5.16 -2.32
N VAL A 137 4.69 4.07 -1.85
CA VAL A 137 4.09 3.21 -0.82
C VAL A 137 3.96 3.94 0.50
N ILE A 138 4.99 4.69 0.91
CA ILE A 138 4.97 5.51 2.14
C ILE A 138 3.81 6.51 2.07
N ALA A 139 3.73 7.30 1.00
CA ALA A 139 2.69 8.31 0.82
C ALA A 139 1.29 7.69 0.78
N ASN A 140 1.12 6.52 0.15
CA ASN A 140 -0.16 5.82 0.11
C ASN A 140 -0.58 5.26 1.47
N ASN A 141 0.37 4.72 2.25
CA ASN A 141 0.12 4.25 3.62
C ASN A 141 -0.26 5.42 4.54
N GLU A 142 0.39 6.57 4.41
CA GLU A 142 0.04 7.78 5.16
C GLU A 142 -1.38 8.25 4.80
N LYS A 143 -1.72 8.32 3.51
CA LYS A 143 -3.08 8.65 3.04
C LYS A 143 -4.12 7.70 3.61
N LEU A 144 -3.85 6.40 3.63
CA LEU A 144 -4.77 5.40 4.18
C LEU A 144 -4.95 5.56 5.69
N SER A 145 -3.86 5.79 6.42
CA SER A 145 -3.88 6.06 7.86
C SER A 145 -4.71 7.32 8.17
N ASN A 146 -4.43 8.42 7.48
CA ASN A 146 -5.16 9.68 7.60
C ASN A 146 -6.65 9.49 7.30
N LYS A 147 -6.98 8.78 6.22
CA LYS A 147 -8.37 8.47 5.88
C LYS A 147 -9.06 7.74 7.02
N ASN A 148 -8.48 6.65 7.52
CA ASN A 148 -9.08 5.84 8.58
C ASN A 148 -9.31 6.66 9.86
N ARG A 149 -8.34 7.53 10.21
CA ARG A 149 -8.44 8.39 11.40
C ARG A 149 -9.50 9.48 11.27
N ASN A 150 -9.63 10.07 10.08
CA ASN A 150 -10.37 11.32 9.91
C ASN A 150 -11.76 11.17 9.28
N ILE A 151 -12.05 10.05 8.60
CA ILE A 151 -13.28 9.89 7.83
C ILE A 151 -14.55 10.04 8.68
N GLY A 152 -14.52 9.56 9.93
CA GLY A 152 -15.65 9.68 10.86
C GLY A 152 -16.05 11.13 11.17
N SER A 153 -15.12 12.07 11.07
CA SER A 153 -15.41 13.49 11.33
C SER A 153 -16.36 14.11 10.29
N PHE A 154 -16.49 13.52 9.11
CA PHE A 154 -17.32 14.04 8.01
C PHE A 154 -18.77 13.53 8.04
N THR A 155 -19.18 12.74 9.03
CA THR A 155 -20.50 12.09 9.09
C THR A 155 -21.64 13.09 8.91
N ASP A 156 -21.62 14.21 9.62
CA ASP A 156 -22.68 15.22 9.53
C ASP A 156 -22.74 15.87 8.16
N LEU A 157 -21.57 16.19 7.58
CA LEU A 157 -21.48 16.78 6.23
C LEU A 157 -21.96 15.82 5.14
N ILE A 158 -21.80 14.51 5.35
CA ILE A 158 -22.32 13.48 4.44
C ILE A 158 -23.84 13.40 4.57
N THR A 159 -24.35 13.29 5.80
CA THR A 159 -25.79 13.18 6.08
C THR A 159 -26.56 14.41 5.62
N SER A 160 -25.97 15.59 5.71
CA SER A 160 -26.54 16.85 5.23
C SER A 160 -26.30 17.13 3.74
N ASN A 161 -25.82 16.16 2.96
CA ASN A 161 -25.56 16.29 1.52
C ASN A 161 -24.62 17.45 1.11
N ILE A 162 -23.73 17.84 2.02
CA ILE A 162 -22.69 18.85 1.79
C ILE A 162 -21.52 18.22 1.04
N LEU A 163 -21.08 17.04 1.48
CA LEU A 163 -20.03 16.25 0.88
C LEU A 163 -20.55 14.86 0.50
N THR A 164 -20.09 14.34 -0.63
CA THR A 164 -20.23 12.92 -0.95
C THR A 164 -19.28 12.06 -0.11
N LYS A 165 -19.54 10.75 -0.02
CA LYS A 165 -18.62 9.77 0.59
C LYS A 165 -17.22 9.79 -0.07
N SER A 166 -17.18 10.00 -1.38
CA SER A 166 -15.93 10.08 -2.16
C SER A 166 -15.12 11.34 -1.84
N GLN A 167 -15.77 12.51 -1.82
CA GLN A 167 -15.13 13.77 -1.43
C GLN A 167 -14.62 13.70 0.02
N SER A 168 -15.44 13.18 0.95
CA SER A 168 -15.05 13.01 2.35
C SER A 168 -13.86 12.06 2.50
N SER A 169 -13.86 10.93 1.78
CA SER A 169 -12.72 10.00 1.73
C SER A 169 -11.45 10.68 1.24
N THR A 170 -11.57 11.53 0.22
CA THR A 170 -10.45 12.27 -0.36
C THR A 170 -9.90 13.31 0.63
N LEU A 171 -10.76 14.11 1.26
CA LEU A 171 -10.34 15.11 2.25
C LEU A 171 -9.70 14.43 3.48
N ALA A 172 -10.30 13.37 3.99
CA ALA A 172 -9.77 12.59 5.10
C ALA A 172 -8.37 12.03 4.80
N ALA A 173 -8.15 11.50 3.58
CA ALA A 173 -6.85 11.02 3.14
C ALA A 173 -5.77 12.11 3.07
N HIS A 174 -6.16 13.37 2.84
CA HIS A 174 -5.27 14.54 2.90
C HIS A 174 -5.10 15.10 4.33
N GLY A 175 -5.49 14.34 5.36
CA GLY A 175 -5.31 14.74 6.76
C GLY A 175 -6.38 15.71 7.28
N LEU A 176 -7.40 16.05 6.48
CA LEU A 176 -8.44 16.99 6.90
C LEU A 176 -9.54 16.31 7.72
N GLN A 177 -10.15 17.08 8.60
CA GLN A 177 -11.34 16.75 9.37
C GLN A 177 -12.39 17.85 9.17
N SER A 178 -13.66 17.58 9.50
CA SER A 178 -14.75 18.56 9.32
C SER A 178 -14.53 19.89 10.06
N ASN A 179 -13.91 19.88 11.24
CA ASN A 179 -13.54 21.09 11.98
C ASN A 179 -12.59 22.01 11.20
N HIS A 180 -11.71 21.46 10.34
CA HIS A 180 -10.82 22.27 9.50
C HIS A 180 -11.61 23.10 8.50
N LEU A 181 -12.72 22.55 7.95
CA LEU A 181 -13.61 23.28 7.05
C LEU A 181 -14.30 24.42 7.82
N LYS A 182 -14.84 24.12 9.01
CA LYS A 182 -15.45 25.12 9.88
C LYS A 182 -14.47 26.27 10.22
N PHE A 183 -13.24 25.94 10.63
CA PHE A 183 -12.24 26.96 10.97
C PHE A 183 -11.76 27.76 9.77
N ALA A 184 -11.61 27.11 8.60
CA ALA A 184 -11.25 27.81 7.37
C ALA A 184 -12.33 28.84 6.99
N LEU A 185 -13.60 28.48 7.12
CA LEU A 185 -14.71 29.41 6.91
C LEU A 185 -14.71 30.56 7.94
N GLN A 186 -14.54 30.25 9.23
CA GLN A 186 -14.53 31.28 10.28
C GLN A 186 -13.40 32.30 10.14
N ARG A 187 -12.23 31.89 9.63
CA ARG A 187 -11.05 32.77 9.53
C ARG A 187 -10.93 33.50 8.21
N GLY A 188 -11.34 32.87 7.11
CA GLY A 188 -11.11 33.37 5.75
C GLY A 188 -12.35 33.37 4.87
N GLY A 189 -13.53 33.13 5.44
CA GLY A 189 -14.77 33.05 4.70
C GLY A 189 -14.70 32.02 3.56
N ARG A 190 -15.22 32.43 2.40
CA ARG A 190 -15.16 31.66 1.15
C ARG A 190 -13.71 31.32 0.74
N GLU A 191 -12.79 32.28 0.84
CA GLU A 191 -11.41 32.12 0.40
C GLU A 191 -10.64 31.12 1.29
N GLY A 192 -10.97 31.06 2.58
CA GLY A 192 -10.44 30.04 3.48
C GLY A 192 -10.81 28.62 3.03
N LEU A 193 -12.08 28.39 2.69
CA LEU A 193 -12.55 27.10 2.16
C LEU A 193 -11.92 26.78 0.80
N LEU A 194 -11.83 27.77 -0.09
CA LEU A 194 -11.17 27.61 -1.39
C LEU A 194 -9.73 27.12 -1.22
N THR A 195 -8.97 27.76 -0.33
CA THR A 195 -7.56 27.45 -0.07
C THR A 195 -7.38 25.99 0.37
N ILE A 196 -8.23 25.48 1.26
CA ILE A 196 -8.08 24.12 1.76
C ILE A 196 -8.60 23.05 0.78
N LEU A 197 -9.62 23.35 -0.04
CA LEU A 197 -10.24 22.39 -0.96
C LEU A 197 -9.54 22.33 -2.33
N LYS A 198 -8.92 23.41 -2.76
CA LYS A 198 -8.20 23.50 -4.05
C LYS A 198 -7.10 22.44 -4.11
N GLY A 199 -7.03 21.74 -5.24
CA GLY A 199 -6.08 20.65 -5.48
C GLY A 199 -6.44 19.33 -4.78
N LYS A 200 -7.48 19.29 -3.94
CA LYS A 200 -7.94 18.05 -3.27
C LYS A 200 -9.22 17.51 -3.87
N LEU A 201 -10.13 18.38 -4.32
CA LEU A 201 -11.38 18.00 -4.97
C LEU A 201 -11.40 18.47 -6.42
N LYS A 202 -11.99 17.66 -7.31
CA LYS A 202 -12.22 18.04 -8.73
C LYS A 202 -13.29 19.11 -8.89
N SER A 203 -14.33 19.07 -8.05
CA SER A 203 -15.40 20.06 -7.99
C SER A 203 -15.63 20.44 -6.54
N PHE A 204 -15.44 21.72 -6.23
CA PHE A 204 -15.50 22.27 -4.87
C PHE A 204 -16.37 23.52 -4.75
N ASN A 205 -16.72 24.23 -5.83
CA ASN A 205 -17.56 25.43 -5.75
C ASN A 205 -18.92 25.13 -5.08
N SER A 206 -19.60 24.07 -5.52
CA SER A 206 -20.87 23.65 -4.92
C SER A 206 -20.70 23.16 -3.48
N VAL A 207 -19.54 22.61 -3.12
CA VAL A 207 -19.23 22.21 -1.74
C VAL A 207 -19.06 23.44 -0.86
N ILE A 208 -18.38 24.49 -1.35
CA ILE A 208 -18.18 25.74 -0.63
C ILE A 208 -19.53 26.40 -0.33
N ASP A 209 -20.39 26.55 -1.34
CA ASP A 209 -21.69 27.20 -1.18
C ASP A 209 -22.56 26.47 -0.13
N LYS A 210 -22.60 25.13 -0.23
CA LYS A 210 -23.28 24.28 0.75
C LYS A 210 -22.68 24.36 2.15
N ALA A 211 -21.35 24.39 2.25
CA ALA A 211 -20.67 24.47 3.55
C ALA A 211 -20.91 25.82 4.24
N ILE A 212 -20.94 26.93 3.49
CA ILE A 212 -21.29 28.26 4.03
C ILE A 212 -22.70 28.22 4.62
N ALA A 213 -23.68 27.72 3.86
CA ALA A 213 -25.06 27.60 4.32
C ALA A 213 -25.21 26.64 5.52
N PHE A 214 -24.42 25.57 5.57
CA PHE A 214 -24.48 24.59 6.65
C PHE A 214 -23.93 25.12 7.98
N TYR A 215 -22.82 25.86 7.94
CA TYR A 215 -22.14 26.28 9.16
C TYR A 215 -22.71 27.54 9.81
N ASN A 216 -23.63 28.26 9.15
CA ASN A 216 -24.29 29.47 9.66
C ASN A 216 -23.31 30.41 10.40
N VAL A 217 -22.18 30.71 9.75
CA VAL A 217 -21.21 31.71 10.23
C VAL A 217 -21.53 33.04 9.57
#